data_AF-I4ERD4-F1
#
_entry.id   AF-I4ERD4-F1
#
_cell.length_a   1.000
_cell.length_b   1.000
_cell.length_c   1.000
_cell.angle_alpha   90.00
_cell.angle_beta   90.00
_cell.angle_gamma   90.00
#
_symmetry.space_group_name_H-M   'P 1'
#
loop_
_entity.id
_entity.type
_entity.pdbx_description
1 polymer ?
#
loop_
_entity_poly.entity_id
_entity_poly.type
_entity_poly.pdbx_seq_one_letter_code
_entity_poly.pdbx_strand_id
1 'polypeptide(L)' 'MIRLRDGVLAGPQPTTRSDASRTPWHLHRYSYAGADSFSGSSLYRCRCGVVRPAI' A
#
# COMPACT_ATOMS: atom_id res chain seq x y z
N MET A 1 -38.47 -19.22 -1.04
CA MET A 1 -38.00 -17.81 -1.04
C MET A 1 -37.01 -17.63 0.09
N ILE A 2 -35.71 -17.56 -0.20
CA ILE A 2 -34.67 -17.23 0.79
C ILE A 2 -33.71 -16.23 0.12
N ARG A 3 -33.60 -15.04 0.71
CA ARG A 3 -32.68 -13.97 0.29
C ARG A 3 -31.43 -14.09 1.17
N LEU A 4 -30.29 -14.49 0.60
CA LEU A 4 -29.00 -14.33 1.26
C LEU A 4 -28.51 -12.91 0.99
N ARG A 5 -28.59 -12.08 2.03
CA ARG A 5 -28.03 -10.73 2.11
C ARG A 5 -26.70 -10.86 2.85
N ASP A 6 -25.59 -10.78 2.14
CA ASP A 6 -24.31 -10.44 2.75
C ASP A 6 -23.61 -9.43 1.85
N GLY A 7 -23.93 -8.17 2.13
CA GLY A 7 -23.19 -7.03 1.64
C GLY A 7 -21.77 -7.11 2.17
N VAL A 8 -20.85 -7.60 1.35
CA VAL A 8 -19.43 -7.29 1.55
C VAL A 8 -19.27 -5.80 1.28
N LEU A 9 -19.15 -5.04 2.37
CA LEU A 9 -18.64 -3.69 2.34
C LEU A 9 -17.29 -3.76 1.64
N ALA A 10 -17.24 -3.32 0.39
CA ALA A 10 -16.01 -2.90 -0.24
C ALA A 10 -15.38 -1.88 0.72
N GLY A 11 -14.42 -2.33 1.52
CA GLY A 11 -13.58 -1.45 2.30
C GLY A 11 -12.99 -0.39 1.35
N PRO A 12 -12.64 0.81 1.84
CA PRO A 12 -11.98 1.78 1.00
C PRO A 12 -10.71 1.14 0.47
N GLN A 13 -10.76 0.68 -0.79
CA GLN A 13 -9.59 0.30 -1.54
C GLN A 13 -8.66 1.50 -1.39
N PRO A 14 -7.42 1.35 -0.90
CA PRO A 14 -6.46 2.41 -1.02
C PRO A 14 -6.34 2.67 -2.50
N THR A 15 -7.07 3.68 -2.99
CA THR A 15 -6.86 4.21 -4.32
C THR A 15 -5.51 4.87 -4.23
N THR A 16 -4.45 4.08 -4.35
CA THR A 16 -3.18 4.56 -4.84
C THR A 16 -3.47 4.94 -6.29
N ARG A 17 -4.16 6.07 -6.45
CA ARG A 17 -4.13 6.85 -7.66
C ARG A 17 -2.66 7.24 -7.71
N SER A 18 -1.87 6.37 -8.33
CA SER A 18 -0.48 6.62 -8.66
C SER A 18 -0.56 7.73 -9.67
N ASP A 19 -0.70 8.95 -9.14
CA ASP A 19 -0.57 10.19 -9.86
C ASP A 19 0.89 10.20 -10.30
N ALA A 20 1.17 9.52 -11.41
CA ALA A 20 2.47 9.44 -12.06
C ALA A 20 2.79 10.78 -12.75
N SER A 21 2.25 11.87 -12.22
CA SER A 21 2.40 13.25 -12.63
C SER A 21 3.76 13.74 -12.17
N ARG A 22 4.80 13.35 -12.92
CA ARG A 22 6.15 13.94 -12.87
C ARG A 22 6.67 14.17 -11.45
N THR A 23 6.97 13.10 -10.73
CA THR A 23 7.80 13.22 -9.53
C THR A 23 9.16 13.80 -9.95
N PRO A 24 9.58 14.97 -9.43
CA PRO A 24 10.92 15.47 -9.67
C PRO A 24 11.93 14.43 -9.16
N TRP A 25 13.07 14.31 -9.85
CA TRP A 25 14.17 13.46 -9.39
C TRP A 25 14.49 13.78 -7.94
N HIS A 26 14.29 12.81 -7.05
CA HIS A 26 14.54 12.96 -5.63
C HIS A 26 15.21 11.70 -5.08
N LEU A 27 15.94 11.88 -3.98
CA LEU A 27 16.54 10.76 -3.28
C LEU A 27 15.48 10.03 -2.47
N HIS A 28 15.42 8.71 -2.64
CA HIS A 28 14.53 7.88 -1.85
C HIS A 28 15.06 7.74 -0.43
N ARG A 29 14.50 8.52 0.49
CA ARG A 29 14.70 8.31 1.92
C ARG A 29 13.60 7.39 2.43
N TYR A 30 13.98 6.16 2.74
CA TYR A 30 13.09 5.13 3.25
C TYR A 30 12.97 5.21 4.78
N SER A 31 11.79 4.89 5.30
CA SER A 31 11.52 4.77 6.74
C SER A 31 10.69 3.52 7.01
N TYR A 32 10.91 2.89 8.17
CA TYR A 32 10.21 1.66 8.55
C TYR A 32 8.69 1.88 8.53
N ALA A 33 7.97 0.98 7.87
CA ALA A 33 6.52 1.03 7.71
C ALA A 33 5.80 -0.08 8.47
N GLY A 34 6.48 -1.17 8.79
CA GLY A 34 5.90 -2.34 9.46
C GLY A 34 6.52 -3.64 8.94
N ALA A 35 5.90 -4.77 9.26
CA ALA A 35 6.24 -6.06 8.67
C ALA A 35 5.14 -6.48 7.69
N ASP A 36 5.54 -7.07 6.56
CA ASP A 36 4.63 -7.73 5.64
C ASP A 36 3.97 -8.93 6.33
N SER A 37 2.64 -9.00 6.28
CA SER A 37 1.88 -10.01 7.03
C SER A 37 1.98 -11.42 6.44
N PHE A 38 2.44 -11.56 5.19
CA PHE A 38 2.55 -12.86 4.52
C PHE A 38 3.93 -13.50 4.71
N SER A 39 4.99 -12.69 4.66
CA SER A 39 6.37 -13.15 4.70
C SER A 39 7.11 -12.78 5.99
N GLY A 40 6.57 -11.87 6.79
CA GLY A 40 7.25 -11.30 7.95
C GLY A 40 8.38 -10.32 7.59
N SER A 41 8.63 -10.06 6.29
CA SER A 41 9.67 -9.15 5.85
C SER A 41 9.39 -7.72 6.31
N SER A 42 10.41 -7.03 6.82
CA SER A 42 10.29 -5.60 7.14
C SER A 42 9.99 -4.79 5.88
N LEU A 43 8.95 -3.95 5.93
CA LEU A 43 8.58 -3.05 4.85
C LEU A 43 9.07 -1.65 5.14
N TYR A 44 9.55 -0.99 4.09
CA TYR A 44 10.01 0.39 4.15
C TYR A 44 9.28 1.24 3.13
N ARG A 45 8.79 2.41 3.56
CA ARG A 45 8.09 3.38 2.71
C ARG A 45 8.93 4.63 2.49
N CYS A 46 8.87 5.17 1.28
CA CYS A 46 9.37 6.49 0.95
C CYS A 46 8.24 7.53 1.01
N ARG A 47 8.57 8.80 1.23
CA ARG A 47 7.59 9.91 1.21
C ARG A 47 6.87 10.06 -0.14
N CYS A 48 7.48 9.58 -1.22
CA CYS A 48 6.86 9.56 -2.56
C CYS A 48 5.89 8.40 -2.79
N GLY A 49 5.65 7.54 -1.79
CA GLY A 49 4.69 6.43 -1.87
C GLY A 49 5.29 5.11 -2.32
N VAL A 50 6.55 5.07 -2.77
CA VAL A 50 7.23 3.80 -3.09
C VAL A 50 7.43 2.98 -1.81
N VAL A 51 7.06 1.69 -1.85
CA VAL A 51 7.25 0.72 -0.77
C VAL A 51 8.18 -0.40 -1.24
N ARG A 52 9.13 -0.82 -0.40
CA ARG A 52 10.07 -1.92 -0.69
C ARG A 52 10.25 -2.85 0.51
N PRO A 53 10.39 -4.17 0.29
CA PRO A 53 10.76 -5.12 1.34
C PRO A 53 12.25 -5.00 1.69
N ALA A 54 12.58 -5.35 2.94
CA ALA A 54 13.93 -5.66 3.37
C ALA A 54 14.33 -6.97 2.70
N ILE A 55 15.33 -6.91 1.83
CA ILE A 55 16.02 -8.09 1.31
C ILE A 55 16.91 -8.70 2.39
#